data_AF-A0A059F6M7-F1
#
_entry.id   AF-A0A059F6M7-F1
#
_cell.length_a   1.000
_cell.length_b   1.000
_cell.length_c   1.000
_cell.angle_alpha   90.00
_cell.angle_beta   90.00
_cell.angle_gamma   90.00
#
_symmetry.space_group_name_H-M   'P 1'
#
loop_
_entity.id
_entity.type
_entity.pdbx_description
1 polymer ?
#
loop_
_entity_poly.entity_id
_entity_poly.type
_entity_poly.pdbx_seq_one_letter_code
_entity_poly.pdbx_strand_id
1 'polypeptide(L)'
;MTYTPKRWIRLGLGAALLGTAGLSACGGEGGEAGETAIASPAGAAQSGEMAGEMGEGEGGEGAVAPLDPALLVPVDQRAAMIASEAAVGAALSRAGERDAAAGHFRLAISEIKPGGLSRLVEKGLDPDLFDAAVEALEDGAGPLETETAVAAVETNVDELQANAGGDTVELIIFLMKRCENAYRSGVTFSNEIDNPVAYQKAWGYAVTAQELANKLDPEEASGLQLELKMLVLMWPAEGPVSGDVPAPPSTFLSQLSRIGLELSTLE
;
A
#
# COMPACT_ATOMS: atom_id res chain seq x y z
N MET A 1 35.42 -5.34 17.99
CA MET A 1 34.61 -5.34 16.76
C MET A 1 34.24 -3.91 16.47
N THR A 2 34.64 -3.40 15.32
CA THR A 2 34.45 -1.99 14.91
C THR A 2 33.05 -1.81 14.35
N TYR A 3 32.21 -1.08 15.09
CA TYR A 3 30.86 -0.68 14.71
C TYR A 3 30.94 0.37 13.58
N THR A 4 30.23 0.14 12.49
CA THR A 4 30.11 1.09 11.38
C THR A 4 28.63 1.49 11.26
N PRO A 5 28.23 2.70 11.69
CA PRO A 5 26.85 3.14 11.56
C PRO A 5 26.50 3.38 10.09
N LYS A 6 25.43 2.75 9.60
CA LYS A 6 24.84 3.03 8.28
C LYS A 6 24.12 4.38 8.34
N ARG A 7 24.66 5.36 7.60
CA ARG A 7 24.15 6.73 7.43
C ARG A 7 22.68 6.77 6.98
N TRP A 8 21.80 7.21 7.86
CA TRP A 8 20.54 7.88 7.48
C TRP A 8 20.74 9.39 7.65
N ILE A 9 21.28 10.04 6.63
CA ILE A 9 21.22 11.50 6.48
C ILE A 9 20.76 11.77 5.07
N ARG A 10 19.47 12.11 4.91
CA ARG A 10 18.90 13.05 3.93
C ARG A 10 17.37 12.97 3.92
N LEU A 11 16.75 13.55 4.93
CA LEU A 11 15.45 14.21 4.76
C LEU A 11 15.74 15.71 4.87
N GLY A 12 15.61 16.38 3.72
CA GLY A 12 16.02 17.76 3.53
C GLY A 12 15.10 18.71 4.29
N LEU A 13 15.59 19.23 5.40
CA LEU A 13 15.04 20.42 6.05
C LEU A 13 15.63 21.65 5.35
N GLY A 14 14.98 22.10 4.28
CA GLY A 14 15.31 23.32 3.55
C GLY A 14 14.38 24.46 3.97
N ALA A 15 14.80 25.26 4.93
CA ALA A 15 14.15 26.49 5.34
C ALA A 15 14.18 27.55 4.22
N ALA A 16 13.05 28.19 3.95
CA ALA A 16 13.01 29.49 3.29
C ALA A 16 11.78 30.29 3.76
N LEU A 17 11.89 30.89 4.94
CA LEU A 17 11.06 32.01 5.39
C LEU A 17 11.97 33.22 5.56
N LEU A 18 12.05 34.08 4.55
CA LEU A 18 12.40 35.50 4.69
C LEU A 18 11.74 36.27 3.55
N GLY A 19 10.78 37.13 3.91
CA GLY A 19 10.11 38.01 2.97
C GLY A 19 10.94 39.24 2.60
N THR A 20 10.47 39.97 1.60
CA THR A 20 10.36 41.44 1.60
C THR A 20 9.57 41.88 0.37
N ALA A 21 8.81 42.96 0.58
CA ALA A 21 7.88 43.57 -0.36
C ALA A 21 8.54 44.12 -1.63
N GLY A 22 7.76 44.14 -2.72
CA GLY A 22 8.06 44.89 -3.94
C GLY A 22 6.79 45.07 -4.77
N LEU A 23 6.18 46.26 -4.66
CA LEU A 23 5.08 46.73 -5.48
C LEU A 23 5.48 46.77 -6.97
N SER A 24 4.58 46.33 -7.86
CA SER A 24 4.56 46.75 -9.27
C SER A 24 3.11 46.76 -9.73
N ALA A 25 2.62 47.96 -10.00
CA ALA A 25 1.33 48.27 -10.59
C ALA A 25 1.45 48.39 -12.13
N CYS A 26 0.29 48.55 -12.78
CA CYS A 26 -0.01 48.73 -14.22
C CYS A 26 -0.24 47.39 -14.95
N GLY A 27 -1.41 47.07 -15.52
CA GLY A 27 -2.43 47.92 -16.12
C GLY A 27 -2.34 47.79 -17.65
N GLY A 28 -3.34 47.17 -18.30
CA GLY A 28 -3.44 47.12 -19.76
C GLY A 28 -4.37 46.02 -20.29
N GLU A 29 -5.61 46.39 -20.58
CA GLU A 29 -6.52 45.68 -21.50
C GLU A 29 -6.00 45.73 -22.95
N GLY A 30 -6.29 44.68 -23.74
CA GLY A 30 -6.38 44.81 -25.20
C GLY A 30 -5.98 43.56 -26.00
N GLY A 31 -6.95 43.00 -26.73
CA GLY A 31 -6.71 42.60 -28.12
C GLY A 31 -6.77 41.10 -28.47
N GLU A 32 -7.65 40.79 -29.41
CA GLU A 32 -8.02 39.49 -29.97
C GLU A 32 -6.99 38.83 -30.93
N ALA A 33 -7.27 37.55 -31.22
CA ALA A 33 -7.28 36.91 -32.56
C ALA A 33 -6.15 35.91 -32.95
N GLY A 34 -6.59 34.77 -33.50
CA GLY A 34 -5.89 33.95 -34.50
C GLY A 34 -5.47 32.54 -34.05
N GLU A 35 -6.35 31.53 -34.12
CA GLU A 35 -6.40 30.48 -35.17
C GLU A 35 -5.07 29.78 -35.50
N THR A 36 -5.02 28.45 -35.29
CA THR A 36 -4.69 27.47 -36.35
C THR A 36 -4.97 26.04 -35.87
N ALA A 37 -5.87 25.37 -36.58
CA ALA A 37 -6.14 23.93 -36.51
C ALA A 37 -5.63 23.28 -37.79
N ILE A 38 -4.89 22.16 -37.71
CA ILE A 38 -4.66 21.20 -38.82
C ILE A 38 -4.36 19.83 -38.18
N ALA A 39 -5.34 18.93 -38.04
CA ALA A 39 -5.78 17.88 -38.96
C ALA A 39 -4.91 16.60 -38.96
N SER A 40 -5.56 15.48 -38.60
CA SER A 40 -5.13 14.09 -38.81
C SER A 40 -5.05 13.74 -40.31
N PRO A 41 -4.41 12.59 -40.62
CA PRO A 41 -4.96 11.70 -41.62
C PRO A 41 -5.20 10.28 -41.10
N ALA A 42 -6.33 9.74 -41.52
CA ALA A 42 -6.72 8.34 -41.45
C ALA A 42 -6.18 7.55 -42.68
N GLY A 43 -6.22 6.22 -42.60
CA GLY A 43 -6.08 5.28 -43.72
C GLY A 43 -5.30 4.03 -43.31
N ALA A 44 -5.91 2.94 -42.81
CA ALA A 44 -6.72 1.92 -43.49
C ALA A 44 -5.92 0.70 -44.00
N ALA A 45 -6.20 -0.43 -43.33
CA ALA A 45 -6.48 -1.77 -43.85
C ALA A 45 -5.36 -2.74 -44.33
N GLN A 46 -5.48 -3.97 -43.78
CA GLN A 46 -5.24 -5.30 -44.37
C GLN A 46 -3.78 -5.72 -44.65
N SER A 47 -3.33 -6.97 -44.59
CA SER A 47 -3.78 -8.28 -44.11
C SER A 47 -2.69 -9.27 -44.57
N GLY A 48 -2.46 -10.37 -43.86
CA GLY A 48 -2.02 -11.63 -44.50
C GLY A 48 -0.57 -12.06 -44.31
N GLU A 49 -0.44 -13.33 -43.98
CA GLU A 49 0.74 -14.13 -43.64
C GLU A 49 1.86 -14.14 -44.69
N MET A 50 3.10 -14.34 -44.23
CA MET A 50 4.00 -15.31 -44.86
C MET A 50 4.99 -15.88 -43.84
N ALA A 51 4.96 -17.21 -43.78
CA ALA A 51 5.88 -18.06 -43.03
C ALA A 51 7.32 -17.86 -43.49
N GLY A 52 8.23 -17.77 -42.51
CA GLY A 52 9.66 -17.86 -42.68
C GLY A 52 10.21 -18.85 -41.66
N GLU A 53 10.27 -20.11 -42.06
CA GLU A 53 11.10 -21.15 -41.43
C GLU A 53 12.56 -20.79 -41.70
N MET A 54 13.36 -20.55 -40.65
CA MET A 54 14.81 -20.71 -40.64
C MET A 54 15.37 -20.58 -39.22
N GLY A 55 16.23 -21.51 -38.84
CA GLY A 55 17.30 -21.25 -37.88
C GLY A 55 17.36 -22.19 -36.69
N GLU A 56 17.96 -23.37 -36.90
CA GLU A 56 18.70 -24.04 -35.81
C GLU A 56 19.84 -23.11 -35.35
N GLY A 57 19.92 -22.90 -34.04
CA GLY A 57 20.99 -22.16 -33.39
C GLY A 57 21.20 -22.71 -31.98
N GLU A 58 22.22 -23.56 -31.84
CA GLU A 58 22.81 -23.94 -30.56
C GLU A 58 23.32 -22.71 -29.79
N GLY A 59 23.29 -22.80 -28.47
CA GLY A 59 24.14 -21.97 -27.60
C GLY A 59 23.42 -20.78 -26.98
N GLY A 60 22.85 -21.00 -25.80
CA GLY A 60 22.42 -19.93 -24.92
C GLY A 60 22.48 -20.45 -23.50
N GLU A 61 23.51 -20.01 -22.79
CA GLU A 61 23.75 -20.19 -21.36
C GLU A 61 22.44 -20.20 -20.58
N GLY A 62 22.34 -21.07 -19.57
CA GLY A 62 21.18 -21.13 -18.69
C GLY A 62 20.78 -19.73 -18.26
N ALA A 63 19.76 -19.20 -18.94
CA ALA A 63 19.13 -17.97 -18.57
C ALA A 63 18.49 -18.29 -17.24
N VAL A 64 19.18 -17.92 -16.16
CA VAL A 64 18.55 -17.73 -14.87
C VAL A 64 17.43 -16.76 -15.20
N ALA A 65 16.20 -17.27 -15.25
CA ALA A 65 15.04 -16.42 -15.42
C ALA A 65 15.21 -15.26 -14.42
N PRO A 66 15.07 -14.00 -14.85
CA PRO A 66 15.21 -12.88 -13.93
C PRO A 66 14.32 -13.20 -12.73
N LEU A 67 14.94 -13.28 -11.55
CA LEU A 67 14.22 -13.51 -10.29
C LEU A 67 13.06 -12.54 -10.27
N ASP A 68 11.84 -13.09 -10.22
CA ASP A 68 10.64 -12.27 -10.14
C ASP A 68 10.81 -11.28 -8.98
N PRO A 69 10.66 -9.96 -9.18
CA PRO A 69 10.80 -8.97 -8.12
C PRO A 69 9.95 -9.26 -6.89
N ALA A 70 8.85 -9.99 -7.02
CA ALA A 70 8.04 -10.39 -5.87
C ALA A 70 8.59 -11.65 -5.15
N LEU A 71 9.50 -12.42 -5.76
CA LEU A 71 10.35 -13.37 -5.03
C LEU A 71 11.36 -12.63 -4.12
N LEU A 72 11.54 -11.33 -4.28
CA LEU A 72 12.44 -10.51 -3.44
C LEU A 72 11.81 -10.11 -2.11
N VAL A 73 10.47 -10.08 -2.00
CA VAL A 73 9.80 -9.79 -0.72
C VAL A 73 9.76 -11.09 0.09
N PRO A 74 10.38 -11.15 1.29
CA PRO A 74 10.34 -12.31 2.17
C PRO A 74 8.92 -12.80 2.50
N VAL A 75 8.77 -14.09 2.82
CA VAL A 75 7.46 -14.73 3.05
C VAL A 75 6.69 -14.07 4.19
N ASP A 76 7.36 -13.73 5.28
CA ASP A 76 6.85 -12.98 6.43
C ASP A 76 6.36 -11.58 6.04
N GLN A 77 7.14 -10.84 5.24
CA GLN A 77 6.72 -9.52 4.74
C GLN A 77 5.51 -9.62 3.80
N ARG A 78 5.41 -10.67 2.99
CA ARG A 78 4.23 -10.90 2.14
C ARG A 78 3.00 -11.31 2.96
N ALA A 79 3.17 -12.12 4.00
CA ALA A 79 2.09 -12.42 4.95
C ALA A 79 1.58 -11.15 5.65
N ALA A 80 2.50 -10.26 6.06
CA ALA A 80 2.12 -8.96 6.62
C ALA A 80 1.37 -8.07 5.60
N MET A 81 1.76 -8.09 4.32
CA MET A 81 1.03 -7.38 3.25
C MET A 81 -0.40 -7.93 3.06
N ILE A 82 -0.56 -9.26 3.02
CA ILE A 82 -1.88 -9.90 2.91
C ILE A 82 -2.76 -9.49 4.09
N ALA A 83 -2.18 -9.49 5.30
CA ALA A 83 -2.92 -9.09 6.49
C ALA A 83 -3.38 -7.64 6.45
N SER A 84 -2.54 -6.72 5.96
CA SER A 84 -2.92 -5.33 5.79
C SER A 84 -4.06 -5.14 4.79
N GLU A 85 -4.08 -5.89 3.68
CA GLU A 85 -5.19 -5.84 2.71
C GLU A 85 -6.48 -6.47 3.29
N ALA A 86 -6.36 -7.58 4.01
CA ALA A 86 -7.49 -8.23 4.67
C ALA A 86 -8.13 -7.33 5.74
N ALA A 87 -7.31 -6.65 6.55
CA ALA A 87 -7.79 -5.68 7.52
C ALA A 87 -8.59 -4.56 6.84
N VAL A 88 -8.10 -4.04 5.71
CA VAL A 88 -8.79 -3.00 4.94
C VAL A 88 -10.12 -3.53 4.40
N GLY A 89 -10.12 -4.71 3.79
CA GLY A 89 -11.32 -5.36 3.27
C GLY A 89 -12.38 -5.55 4.35
N ALA A 90 -11.96 -6.01 5.54
CA ALA A 90 -12.86 -6.23 6.66
C ALA A 90 -13.45 -4.92 7.21
N ALA A 91 -12.63 -3.88 7.37
CA ALA A 91 -13.10 -2.57 7.82
C ALA A 91 -14.09 -1.94 6.83
N LEU A 92 -13.77 -1.95 5.54
CA LEU A 92 -14.64 -1.43 4.49
C LEU A 92 -15.95 -2.22 4.38
N SER A 93 -15.90 -3.54 4.51
CA SER A 93 -17.10 -4.39 4.56
C SER A 93 -18.04 -3.95 5.69
N ARG A 94 -17.49 -3.75 6.89
CA ARG A 94 -18.24 -3.29 8.07
C ARG A 94 -18.74 -1.85 7.95
N ALA A 95 -18.03 -1.00 7.19
CA ALA A 95 -18.47 0.35 6.84
C ALA A 95 -19.56 0.37 5.74
N GLY A 96 -19.84 -0.77 5.10
CA GLY A 96 -20.80 -0.88 3.99
C GLY A 96 -20.20 -0.55 2.61
N GLU A 97 -18.89 -0.33 2.52
CA GLU A 97 -18.14 -0.04 1.29
C GLU A 97 -17.80 -1.35 0.55
N ARG A 98 -18.83 -2.06 0.09
CA ARG A 98 -18.72 -3.45 -0.39
C ARG A 98 -17.79 -3.63 -1.59
N ASP A 99 -17.90 -2.76 -2.60
CA ASP A 99 -17.08 -2.84 -3.82
C ASP A 99 -15.60 -2.60 -3.50
N ALA A 100 -15.31 -1.62 -2.63
CA ALA A 100 -13.96 -1.33 -2.18
C ALA A 100 -13.40 -2.49 -1.35
N ALA A 101 -14.19 -3.06 -0.44
CA ALA A 101 -13.82 -4.24 0.34
C ALA A 101 -13.44 -5.43 -0.56
N ALA A 102 -14.27 -5.74 -1.56
CA ALA A 102 -14.01 -6.81 -2.52
C ALA A 102 -12.72 -6.54 -3.33
N GLY A 103 -12.49 -5.28 -3.70
CA GLY A 103 -11.26 -4.84 -4.34
C GLY A 103 -10.01 -5.17 -3.50
N HIS A 104 -10.04 -4.89 -2.20
CA HIS A 104 -8.91 -5.17 -1.31
C HIS A 104 -8.66 -6.66 -1.09
N PHE A 105 -9.71 -7.49 -0.95
CA PHE A 105 -9.52 -8.95 -0.87
C PHE A 105 -8.86 -9.52 -2.14
N ARG A 106 -9.18 -8.99 -3.32
CA ARG A 106 -8.49 -9.37 -4.58
C ARG A 106 -7.04 -8.91 -4.61
N LEU A 107 -6.76 -7.70 -4.13
CA LEU A 107 -5.40 -7.15 -4.08
C LEU A 107 -4.51 -7.96 -3.15
N ALA A 108 -5.04 -8.43 -2.01
CA ALA A 108 -4.35 -9.30 -1.07
C ALA A 108 -3.69 -10.50 -1.77
N ILE A 109 -4.41 -11.15 -2.68
CA ILE A 109 -3.90 -12.31 -3.40
C ILE A 109 -3.11 -11.91 -4.65
N SER A 110 -3.62 -10.97 -5.45
CA SER A 110 -3.06 -10.66 -6.77
C SER A 110 -1.70 -9.95 -6.73
N GLU A 111 -1.45 -9.08 -5.76
CA GLU A 111 -0.15 -8.38 -5.62
C GLU A 111 0.98 -9.32 -5.23
N ILE A 112 0.64 -10.47 -4.65
CA ILE A 112 1.58 -11.49 -4.18
C ILE A 112 1.83 -12.58 -5.24
N LYS A 113 0.99 -12.68 -6.27
CA LYS A 113 1.14 -13.69 -7.35
C LYS A 113 2.51 -13.70 -8.02
N PRO A 114 3.17 -12.56 -8.31
CA PRO A 114 4.51 -12.61 -8.87
C PRO A 114 5.54 -13.22 -7.87
N GLY A 115 5.24 -13.31 -6.57
CA GLY A 115 6.21 -13.70 -5.52
C GLY A 115 6.10 -15.12 -4.99
N GLY A 116 5.16 -15.90 -5.51
CA GLY A 116 4.91 -17.28 -5.11
C GLY A 116 3.88 -17.39 -3.99
N LEU A 117 2.61 -17.53 -4.39
CA LEU A 117 1.48 -17.87 -3.52
C LEU A 117 1.66 -19.24 -2.84
N SER A 118 2.31 -20.18 -3.51
CA SER A 118 2.52 -21.56 -3.02
C SER A 118 3.22 -21.60 -1.66
N ARG A 119 4.25 -20.79 -1.44
CA ARG A 119 4.96 -20.74 -0.14
C ARG A 119 4.09 -20.18 0.98
N LEU A 120 3.09 -19.36 0.67
CA LEU A 120 2.16 -18.85 1.68
C LEU A 120 1.07 -19.89 1.97
N VAL A 121 0.64 -20.64 0.96
CA VAL A 121 -0.26 -21.80 1.14
C VAL A 121 0.41 -22.86 2.02
N GLU A 122 1.70 -23.14 1.83
CA GLU A 122 2.49 -24.01 2.74
C GLU A 122 2.55 -23.48 4.19
N LYS A 123 2.30 -22.18 4.38
CA LYS A 123 2.21 -21.52 5.70
C LYS A 123 0.77 -21.38 6.21
N GLY A 124 -0.21 -21.94 5.50
CA GLY A 124 -1.60 -21.98 5.92
C GLY A 124 -2.50 -20.93 5.28
N LEU A 125 -2.02 -20.12 4.32
CA LEU A 125 -2.92 -19.27 3.53
C LEU A 125 -3.92 -20.13 2.75
N ASP A 126 -5.19 -19.80 2.86
CA ASP A 126 -6.27 -20.38 2.06
C ASP A 126 -6.86 -19.31 1.13
N PRO A 127 -6.46 -19.28 -0.16
CA PRO A 127 -6.96 -18.30 -1.13
C PRO A 127 -8.47 -18.42 -1.40
N ASP A 128 -9.06 -19.61 -1.23
CA ASP A 128 -10.47 -19.84 -1.52
C ASP A 128 -11.37 -19.05 -0.55
N LEU A 129 -10.88 -18.77 0.66
CA LEU A 129 -11.58 -17.90 1.62
C LEU A 129 -11.67 -16.45 1.14
N PHE A 130 -10.65 -15.95 0.44
CA PHE A 130 -10.67 -14.61 -0.14
C PHE A 130 -11.67 -14.53 -1.30
N ASP A 131 -11.69 -15.55 -2.16
CA ASP A 131 -12.66 -15.63 -3.26
C ASP A 131 -14.10 -15.72 -2.72
N ALA A 132 -14.34 -16.50 -1.65
CA ALA A 132 -15.63 -16.58 -0.99
C ALA A 132 -16.07 -15.24 -0.35
N ALA A 133 -15.14 -14.50 0.26
CA ALA A 133 -15.44 -13.17 0.79
C ALA A 133 -15.79 -12.17 -0.33
N VAL A 134 -15.09 -12.23 -1.47
CA VAL A 134 -15.39 -11.42 -2.66
C VAL A 134 -16.78 -11.76 -3.21
N GLU A 135 -17.10 -13.04 -3.39
CA GLU A 135 -18.42 -13.50 -3.86
C GLU A 135 -19.53 -13.02 -2.91
N ALA A 136 -19.36 -13.19 -1.60
CA ALA A 136 -20.33 -12.73 -0.61
C ALA A 136 -20.54 -11.21 -0.62
N LEU A 137 -19.54 -10.42 -1.03
CA LEU A 137 -19.64 -8.97 -1.16
C LEU A 137 -20.35 -8.54 -2.45
N GLU A 138 -20.06 -9.21 -3.57
CA GLU A 138 -20.58 -8.84 -4.89
C GLU A 138 -21.98 -9.38 -5.17
N ASP A 139 -22.29 -10.59 -4.73
CA ASP A 139 -23.58 -11.26 -5.00
C ASP A 139 -24.70 -10.76 -4.06
N GLY A 140 -24.43 -9.73 -3.26
CA GLY A 140 -25.41 -9.12 -2.39
C GLY A 140 -25.86 -10.05 -1.25
N ALA A 141 -24.99 -10.96 -0.81
CA ALA A 141 -25.25 -11.83 0.33
C ALA A 141 -25.70 -11.01 1.57
N GLY A 142 -26.48 -11.64 2.44
CA GLY A 142 -26.99 -10.99 3.64
C GLY A 142 -25.86 -10.59 4.61
N PRO A 143 -26.08 -9.59 5.49
CA PRO A 143 -25.02 -9.09 6.38
C PRO A 143 -24.31 -10.16 7.22
N LEU A 144 -25.05 -11.17 7.71
CA LEU A 144 -24.49 -12.27 8.49
C LEU A 144 -23.58 -13.19 7.65
N GLU A 145 -23.95 -13.43 6.40
CA GLU A 145 -23.19 -14.28 5.49
C GLU A 145 -21.91 -13.57 5.04
N THR A 146 -22.00 -12.28 4.69
CA THR A 146 -20.82 -11.45 4.42
C THR A 146 -19.87 -11.41 5.62
N GLU A 147 -20.35 -11.14 6.83
CA GLU A 147 -19.49 -11.09 8.03
C GLU A 147 -18.84 -12.45 8.32
N THR A 148 -19.57 -13.56 8.09
CA THR A 148 -19.01 -14.91 8.29
C THR A 148 -17.85 -15.18 7.32
N ALA A 149 -18.02 -14.81 6.04
CA ALA A 149 -16.96 -14.97 5.04
C ALA A 149 -15.74 -14.09 5.34
N VAL A 150 -15.96 -12.82 5.74
CA VAL A 150 -14.90 -11.89 6.12
C VAL A 150 -14.14 -12.37 7.36
N ALA A 151 -14.84 -12.82 8.41
CA ALA A 151 -14.21 -13.32 9.63
C ALA A 151 -13.37 -14.59 9.38
N ALA A 152 -13.75 -15.42 8.41
CA ALA A 152 -12.96 -16.57 8.00
C ALA A 152 -11.61 -16.15 7.37
N VAL A 153 -11.61 -15.08 6.56
CA VAL A 153 -10.37 -14.49 6.03
C VAL A 153 -9.49 -13.94 7.15
N GLU A 154 -10.05 -13.16 8.09
CA GLU A 154 -9.29 -12.63 9.23
C GLU A 154 -8.63 -13.76 10.05
N THR A 155 -9.38 -14.83 10.34
CA THR A 155 -8.86 -16.01 11.05
C THR A 155 -7.71 -16.68 10.30
N ASN A 156 -7.86 -16.89 8.98
CA ASN A 156 -6.82 -17.52 8.17
C ASN A 156 -5.54 -16.66 8.09
N VAL A 157 -5.71 -15.35 8.03
CA VAL A 157 -4.60 -14.39 8.00
C VAL A 157 -3.84 -14.38 9.34
N ASP A 158 -4.53 -14.46 10.46
CA ASP A 158 -3.91 -14.56 11.78
C ASP A 158 -3.03 -15.83 11.89
N GLU A 159 -3.56 -16.96 11.43
CA GLU A 159 -2.82 -18.23 11.37
C GLU A 159 -1.61 -18.13 10.42
N LEU A 160 -1.80 -17.54 9.24
CA LEU A 160 -0.74 -17.31 8.27
C LEU A 160 0.39 -16.48 8.86
N GLN A 161 0.08 -15.37 9.54
CA GLN A 161 1.09 -14.52 10.16
C GLN A 161 1.88 -15.27 11.24
N ALA A 162 1.18 -16.03 12.09
CA ALA A 162 1.83 -16.83 13.13
C ALA A 162 2.79 -17.89 12.54
N ASN A 163 2.41 -18.52 11.43
CA ASN A 163 3.20 -19.56 10.77
C ASN A 163 4.35 -19.02 9.90
N ALA A 164 4.15 -17.84 9.30
CA ALA A 164 5.17 -17.16 8.50
C ALA A 164 6.30 -16.65 9.40
N GLY A 165 5.97 -16.19 10.62
CA GLY A 165 6.94 -15.67 11.58
C GLY A 165 7.52 -14.34 11.11
N GLY A 166 8.82 -14.16 11.32
CA GLY A 166 9.53 -12.90 11.01
C GLY A 166 9.87 -12.12 12.28
N ASP A 167 10.85 -11.24 12.17
CA ASP A 167 11.17 -10.32 13.25
C ASP A 167 10.11 -9.22 13.33
N THR A 168 9.51 -9.03 14.50
CA THR A 168 8.37 -8.12 14.68
C THR A 168 8.75 -6.67 14.41
N VAL A 169 9.95 -6.24 14.83
CA VAL A 169 10.44 -4.87 14.63
C VAL A 169 10.73 -4.61 13.15
N GLU A 170 11.38 -5.55 12.47
CA GLU A 170 11.63 -5.48 11.02
C GLU A 170 10.33 -5.45 10.19
N LEU A 171 9.30 -6.22 10.58
CA LEU A 171 8.00 -6.18 9.95
C LEU A 171 7.31 -4.82 10.13
N ILE A 172 7.38 -4.23 11.34
CA ILE A 172 6.85 -2.89 11.60
C ILE A 172 7.59 -1.86 10.73
N ILE A 173 8.93 -1.90 10.68
CA ILE A 173 9.74 -1.01 9.82
C ILE A 173 9.34 -1.13 8.36
N PHE A 174 9.15 -2.37 7.87
CA PHE A 174 8.71 -2.65 6.53
C PHE A 174 7.33 -2.04 6.23
N LEU A 175 6.36 -2.25 7.12
CA LEU A 175 5.01 -1.71 6.98
C LEU A 175 4.98 -0.18 7.05
N MET A 176 5.76 0.45 7.92
CA MET A 176 5.82 1.92 8.02
C MET A 176 6.33 2.57 6.73
N LYS A 177 7.34 1.98 6.08
CA LYS A 177 7.80 2.44 4.76
C LYS A 177 6.71 2.35 3.71
N ARG A 178 5.91 1.28 3.73
CA ARG A 178 4.79 1.10 2.79
C ARG A 178 3.63 2.05 3.11
N CYS A 179 3.34 2.25 4.38
CA CYS A 179 2.35 3.20 4.89
C CYS A 179 2.65 4.62 4.38
N GLU A 180 3.90 5.08 4.51
CA GLU A 180 4.33 6.38 3.97
C GLU A 180 4.09 6.49 2.46
N ASN A 181 4.57 5.51 1.70
CA ASN A 181 4.47 5.54 0.24
C ASN A 181 3.01 5.50 -0.24
N ALA A 182 2.18 4.67 0.39
CA ALA A 182 0.76 4.56 0.09
C ALA A 182 0.03 5.87 0.43
N TYR A 183 0.29 6.46 1.60
CA TYR A 183 -0.36 7.71 2.01
C TYR A 183 -0.01 8.87 1.08
N ARG A 184 1.28 9.02 0.73
CA ARG A 184 1.75 10.04 -0.21
C ARG A 184 1.20 9.87 -1.63
N SER A 185 0.83 8.64 -1.99
CA SER A 185 0.20 8.33 -3.28
C SER A 185 -1.31 8.48 -3.23
N GLY A 186 -1.93 8.39 -2.05
CA GLY A 186 -3.37 8.47 -1.82
C GLY A 186 -3.89 9.87 -1.55
N VAL A 187 -3.10 10.68 -0.84
CA VAL A 187 -3.50 12.00 -0.33
C VAL A 187 -2.66 13.10 -0.95
N THR A 188 -3.33 14.12 -1.49
CA THR A 188 -2.70 15.28 -2.09
C THR A 188 -2.17 16.26 -1.05
N PHE A 189 -1.33 17.21 -1.48
CA PHE A 189 -0.91 18.32 -0.62
C PHE A 189 -2.07 19.28 -0.25
N SER A 190 -3.18 19.28 -1.01
CA SER A 190 -4.41 20.02 -0.69
C SER A 190 -5.27 19.31 0.37
N ASN A 191 -4.80 18.19 0.92
CA ASN A 191 -5.53 17.39 1.92
C ASN A 191 -6.79 16.74 1.36
N GLU A 192 -6.72 16.22 0.13
CA GLU A 192 -7.79 15.52 -0.56
C GLU A 192 -7.36 14.08 -0.87
N ILE A 193 -8.31 13.15 -0.87
CA ILE A 193 -8.08 11.76 -1.29
C ILE A 193 -8.19 11.71 -2.82
N ASP A 194 -7.06 11.54 -3.51
CA ASP A 194 -6.98 11.45 -4.98
C ASP A 194 -6.94 9.99 -5.45
N ASN A 195 -6.27 9.12 -4.67
CA ASN A 195 -6.28 7.68 -4.89
C ASN A 195 -6.80 6.96 -3.64
N PRO A 196 -8.11 6.64 -3.60
CA PRO A 196 -8.73 5.96 -2.47
C PRO A 196 -8.06 4.64 -2.10
N VAL A 197 -7.69 3.82 -3.09
CA VAL A 197 -7.04 2.52 -2.84
C VAL A 197 -5.71 2.70 -2.13
N ALA A 198 -4.91 3.70 -2.51
CA ALA A 198 -3.64 3.99 -1.84
C ALA A 198 -3.83 4.56 -0.42
N TYR A 199 -4.84 5.43 -0.22
CA TYR A 199 -5.22 5.92 1.10
C TYR A 199 -5.66 4.77 2.04
N GLN A 200 -6.44 3.83 1.50
CA GLN A 200 -6.92 2.64 2.19
C GLN A 200 -5.78 1.68 2.56
N LYS A 201 -4.87 1.39 1.63
CA LYS A 201 -3.65 0.60 1.90
C LYS A 201 -2.83 1.19 3.04
N ALA A 202 -2.68 2.52 3.09
CA ALA A 202 -1.92 3.18 4.14
C ALA A 202 -2.50 2.90 5.54
N TRP A 203 -3.84 2.89 5.67
CA TRP A 203 -4.51 2.50 6.92
C TRP A 203 -4.23 1.03 7.26
N GLY A 204 -4.34 0.13 6.28
CA GLY A 204 -4.06 -1.30 6.48
C GLY A 204 -2.66 -1.54 7.03
N TYR A 205 -1.65 -0.88 6.45
CA TYR A 205 -0.27 -0.96 6.95
C TYR A 205 -0.11 -0.39 8.36
N ALA A 206 -0.84 0.67 8.72
CA ALA A 206 -0.80 1.25 10.06
C ALA A 206 -1.42 0.31 11.11
N VAL A 207 -2.59 -0.26 10.83
CA VAL A 207 -3.28 -1.19 11.74
C VAL A 207 -2.48 -2.47 11.96
N THR A 208 -2.01 -3.10 10.88
CA THR A 208 -1.19 -4.32 11.02
C THR A 208 0.10 -4.05 11.80
N ALA A 209 0.74 -2.90 11.60
CA ALA A 209 1.91 -2.53 12.39
C ALA A 209 1.58 -2.31 13.88
N GLN A 210 0.44 -1.69 14.18
CA GLN A 210 -0.05 -1.53 15.56
C GLN A 210 -0.30 -2.90 16.21
N GLU A 211 -0.94 -3.82 15.52
CA GLU A 211 -1.20 -5.19 16.00
C GLU A 211 0.10 -5.96 16.27
N LEU A 212 1.09 -5.81 15.39
CA LEU A 212 2.43 -6.37 15.61
C LEU A 212 3.11 -5.76 16.84
N ALA A 213 3.05 -4.45 17.02
CA ALA A 213 3.62 -3.78 18.19
C ALA A 213 2.95 -4.20 19.50
N ASN A 214 1.65 -4.52 19.48
CA ASN A 214 0.92 -5.02 20.64
C ASN A 214 1.37 -6.43 21.07
N LYS A 215 2.13 -7.15 20.24
CA LYS A 215 2.74 -8.45 20.57
C LYS A 215 4.10 -8.29 21.27
N LEU A 216 4.71 -7.11 21.26
CA LEU A 216 5.95 -6.80 21.97
C LEU A 216 5.71 -6.58 23.47
N ASP A 217 6.76 -6.74 24.28
CA ASP A 217 6.70 -6.46 25.71
C ASP A 217 6.36 -4.96 25.95
N PRO A 218 5.25 -4.64 26.65
CA PRO A 218 4.90 -3.25 26.96
C PRO A 218 5.95 -2.50 27.79
N GLU A 219 6.76 -3.20 28.60
CA GLU A 219 7.83 -2.55 29.38
C GLU A 219 8.92 -1.97 28.46
N GLU A 220 9.13 -2.57 27.30
CA GLU A 220 10.15 -2.17 26.32
C GLU A 220 9.58 -1.31 25.19
N ALA A 221 8.34 -1.59 24.75
CA ALA A 221 7.77 -1.03 23.52
C ALA A 221 6.57 -0.08 23.72
N SER A 222 6.27 0.35 24.95
CA SER A 222 5.10 1.21 25.23
C SER A 222 5.07 2.52 24.42
N GLY A 223 6.24 3.13 24.16
CA GLY A 223 6.35 4.33 23.31
C GLY A 223 5.93 4.05 21.87
N LEU A 224 6.49 3.00 21.25
CA LEU A 224 6.11 2.54 19.91
C LEU A 224 4.62 2.20 19.80
N GLN A 225 4.07 1.46 20.78
CA GLN A 225 2.66 1.09 20.83
C GLN A 225 1.75 2.32 20.85
N LEU A 226 2.11 3.34 21.65
CA LEU A 226 1.36 4.59 21.71
C LEU A 226 1.42 5.34 20.38
N GLU A 227 2.61 5.49 19.78
CA GLU A 227 2.76 6.26 18.55
C GLU A 227 2.10 5.56 17.34
N LEU A 228 2.11 4.22 17.27
CA LEU A 228 1.33 3.49 16.25
C LEU A 228 -0.18 3.62 16.47
N LYS A 229 -0.65 3.64 17.72
CA LYS A 229 -2.06 3.94 18.02
C LYS A 229 -2.45 5.34 17.57
N MET A 230 -1.60 6.33 17.80
CA MET A 230 -1.85 7.70 17.35
C MET A 230 -1.86 7.81 15.81
N LEU A 231 -1.06 7.00 15.10
CA LEU A 231 -1.10 6.91 13.64
C LEU A 231 -2.44 6.36 13.14
N VAL A 232 -2.93 5.25 13.71
CA VAL A 232 -4.22 4.65 13.30
C VAL A 232 -5.38 5.63 13.54
N LEU A 233 -5.34 6.40 14.62
CA LEU A 233 -6.33 7.44 14.94
C LEU A 233 -6.35 8.64 13.97
N MET A 234 -5.48 8.67 12.96
CA MET A 234 -5.54 9.67 11.89
C MET A 234 -6.64 9.39 10.86
N TRP A 235 -7.17 8.17 10.84
CA TRP A 235 -8.35 7.81 10.08
C TRP A 235 -9.61 7.86 10.97
N PRO A 236 -10.80 8.02 10.38
CA PRO A 236 -12.06 7.94 11.10
C PRO A 236 -12.31 6.58 11.75
N ALA A 237 -13.24 6.55 12.71
CA ALA A 237 -13.53 5.35 13.50
C ALA A 237 -14.13 4.22 12.64
N GLU A 238 -14.82 4.58 11.56
CA GLU A 238 -15.45 3.70 10.59
C GLU A 238 -14.43 3.06 9.62
N GLY A 239 -13.16 3.46 9.67
CA GLY A 239 -12.09 2.95 8.82
C GLY A 239 -11.71 3.89 7.67
N PRO A 240 -11.04 3.39 6.61
CA PRO A 240 -10.50 4.23 5.55
C PRO A 240 -11.53 4.50 4.43
N VAL A 241 -12.66 5.13 4.75
CA VAL A 241 -13.69 5.45 3.76
C VAL A 241 -13.20 6.57 2.83
N SER A 242 -13.48 6.45 1.53
CA SER A 242 -12.94 7.31 0.48
C SER A 242 -13.52 8.73 0.46
N GLY A 243 -14.69 8.94 1.08
CA GLY A 243 -15.37 10.22 1.19
C GLY A 243 -14.91 11.09 2.37
N ASP A 244 -13.94 10.63 3.15
CA ASP A 244 -13.50 11.30 4.37
C ASP A 244 -12.49 12.42 4.13
N VAL A 245 -12.27 13.23 5.17
CA VAL A 245 -11.20 14.22 5.20
C VAL A 245 -9.94 13.57 5.77
N PRO A 246 -8.87 13.38 4.97
CA PRO A 246 -7.64 12.77 5.46
C PRO A 246 -6.92 13.73 6.43
N ALA A 247 -6.04 13.17 7.26
CA ALA A 247 -5.10 13.99 8.02
C ALA A 247 -4.14 14.78 7.09
N PRO A 248 -3.69 15.98 7.49
CA PRO A 248 -2.70 16.71 6.69
C PRO A 248 -1.41 15.89 6.48
N PRO A 249 -0.85 15.83 5.26
CA PRO A 249 0.39 15.07 5.00
C PRO A 249 1.55 15.44 5.93
N SER A 250 1.64 16.70 6.36
CA SER A 250 2.65 17.14 7.34
C SER A 250 2.46 16.53 8.72
N THR A 251 1.21 16.44 9.20
CA THR A 251 0.85 15.78 10.46
C THR A 251 1.16 14.29 10.39
N PHE A 252 0.80 13.66 9.28
CA PHE A 252 1.08 12.25 9.03
C PHE A 252 2.60 11.94 9.03
N LEU A 253 3.40 12.71 8.30
CA LEU A 253 4.86 12.54 8.27
C LEU A 253 5.51 12.82 9.63
N SER A 254 4.97 13.77 10.40
CA SER A 254 5.43 14.01 11.76
C SER A 254 5.18 12.80 12.66
N GLN A 255 4.07 12.08 12.47
CA GLN A 255 3.76 10.88 13.24
C GLN A 255 4.68 9.71 12.88
N LEU A 256 4.91 9.48 11.57
CA LEU A 256 5.88 8.49 11.12
C LEU A 256 7.29 8.76 11.65
N SER A 257 7.68 10.04 11.77
CA SER A 257 8.97 10.41 12.35
C SER A 257 9.08 10.02 13.83
N ARG A 258 8.00 10.16 14.61
CA ARG A 258 7.95 9.72 16.02
C ARG A 258 8.08 8.20 16.12
N ILE A 259 7.35 7.47 15.30
CA ILE A 259 7.44 6.01 15.22
C ILE A 259 8.86 5.57 14.87
N GLY A 260 9.52 6.24 13.92
CA GLY A 260 10.91 5.96 13.56
C GLY A 260 11.90 6.17 14.72
N LEU A 261 11.66 7.16 15.59
CA LEU A 261 12.47 7.37 16.78
C LEU A 261 12.28 6.23 17.79
N GLU A 262 11.04 5.83 18.05
CA GLU A 262 10.74 4.71 18.96
C GLU A 262 11.36 3.40 18.45
N LEU A 263 11.25 3.12 17.15
CA LEU A 263 11.87 1.94 16.52
C LEU A 263 13.40 1.93 16.70
N SER A 264 14.05 3.09 16.61
CA SER A 264 15.51 3.18 16.79
C SER A 264 16.00 2.84 18.20
N THR A 265 15.10 2.76 19.19
CA THR A 265 15.44 2.34 20.56
C THR A 265 15.31 0.83 20.78
N LEU A 266 14.73 0.11 19.81
CA LEU A 266 14.52 -1.34 19.85
C LEU A 266 15.54 -2.11 18.99
N GLU A 267 16.40 -1.40 18.25
CA GLU A 267 17.54 -1.95 17.49
C GLU A 267 18.80 -2.13 18.36
#